data_AF-A0A2G4T727-F1
#
_entry.id   AF-A0A2G4T727-F1
#
_cell.length_a   1.000
_cell.length_b   1.000
_cell.length_c   1.000
_cell.angle_alpha   90.00
_cell.angle_beta   90.00
_cell.angle_gamma   90.00
#
_symmetry.space_group_name_H-M   'P 1'
#
loop_
_entity.id
_entity.type
_entity.pdbx_description
1 polymer ?
#
loop_
_entity_poly.entity_id
_entity_poly.type
_entity_poly.pdbx_seq_one_letter_code
_entity_poly.pdbx_strand_id
1 'polypeptide(L)'
;MEKYTSIYFLFYTRSSRQIHYNAETTEKDVEEDENGVDFLSEASSPSSIEDRSFFKRRKSDDEEDEEDEEGSKRFKADLDDDEEEDDDDDEEEEEEDYTRIKQEDDFTKDSTLTDSVDRKETPAMMEERLGLVEVRIVENDGSRESMILLTGLKNIFQKQLPKMPKEYIARLVYDRNHKSIALIRKPMKVIGGICYRPFEEQEFAEIVFCAIASTEQVKGYGSFLMNHLKDYISGHSKIKHYLTYADNYATGYFKKQGFTTEITLDKRKWVGYIKDYEGGTIMQCTTVPKVKYLKIQEILAIQKQAVYEKMKEHSTSHIVYPGIQMPMNEEGKRCIDPYLVPGVKESGWTPEMDALSNRPRHPPHYNQMRHLVNELRAHPHSWPFHDPVNADEVTDYYDVIKEPMDLTTLEQNVENDTYQTMDEFIRDVQKIFDNCRTYNAESTNYARCANRLEKYFDERLRVWTSNE
;
A
#
# COMPACT_ATOMS: atom_id res chain seq x y z
N MET A 1 8.80 35.28 -28.47
CA MET A 1 8.80 34.26 -29.53
C MET A 1 8.99 32.92 -28.88
N GLU A 2 7.85 32.31 -28.61
CA GLU A 2 7.66 31.16 -27.76
C GLU A 2 7.95 29.88 -28.54
N LYS A 3 8.37 28.84 -27.82
CA LYS A 3 8.15 27.46 -28.26
C LYS A 3 7.21 26.82 -27.25
N TYR A 4 5.99 26.53 -27.70
CA TYR A 4 4.99 25.85 -26.90
C TYR A 4 5.41 24.40 -26.67
N THR A 5 5.54 24.01 -25.40
CA THR A 5 5.61 22.60 -24.99
C THR A 5 4.25 22.24 -24.40
N SER A 6 3.36 21.69 -25.24
CA SER A 6 1.99 21.36 -24.82
C SER A 6 1.96 20.08 -23.99
N ILE A 7 1.80 20.20 -22.66
CA ILE A 7 1.66 19.07 -21.75
C ILE A 7 0.17 18.68 -21.70
N TYR A 8 -0.18 17.56 -22.31
CA TYR A 8 -1.53 17.00 -22.23
C TYR A 8 -1.78 16.34 -20.87
N PHE A 9 -2.45 17.06 -19.96
CA PHE A 9 -2.97 16.48 -18.71
C PHE A 9 -4.34 15.82 -18.95
N LEU A 10 -4.35 14.50 -19.16
CA LEU A 10 -5.58 13.69 -19.18
C LEU A 10 -5.98 13.28 -17.75
N PHE A 11 -6.78 14.12 -17.09
CA PHE A 11 -7.42 13.78 -15.82
C PHE A 11 -8.63 12.86 -16.04
N TYR A 12 -8.40 11.55 -16.13
CA TYR A 12 -9.47 10.54 -16.18
C TYR A 12 -10.00 10.22 -14.77
N THR A 13 -10.94 11.02 -14.27
CA THR A 13 -11.66 10.75 -13.02
C THR A 13 -13.08 10.26 -13.31
N ARG A 14 -13.27 8.94 -13.43
CA ARG A 14 -14.63 8.33 -13.42
C ARG A 14 -14.99 7.88 -12.01
N SER A 15 -16.03 8.49 -11.45
CA SER A 15 -16.67 8.06 -10.20
C SER A 15 -17.67 6.96 -10.50
N SER A 16 -17.31 5.71 -10.24
CA SER A 16 -18.18 4.54 -10.45
C SER A 16 -19.21 4.44 -9.31
N ARG A 17 -20.28 5.22 -9.38
CA ARG A 17 -21.52 4.95 -8.62
C ARG A 17 -22.48 4.13 -9.47
N GLN A 18 -22.38 2.82 -9.35
CA GLN A 18 -23.27 1.85 -9.96
C GLN A 18 -24.64 1.92 -9.25
N ILE A 19 -25.68 2.28 -9.99
CA ILE A 19 -27.04 2.40 -9.44
C ILE A 19 -27.67 1.01 -9.42
N HIS A 20 -27.80 0.43 -8.23
CA HIS A 20 -28.57 -0.81 -8.05
C HIS A 20 -30.05 -0.53 -8.28
N TYR A 21 -30.66 -1.30 -9.18
CA TYR A 21 -32.10 -1.44 -9.28
C TYR A 21 -32.50 -2.65 -8.43
N ASN A 22 -33.28 -2.42 -7.36
CA ASN A 22 -33.94 -3.51 -6.67
C ASN A 22 -35.12 -3.99 -7.53
N ALA A 23 -35.11 -5.28 -7.87
CA ALA A 23 -36.26 -5.99 -8.39
C ALA A 23 -36.72 -6.98 -7.32
N GLU A 24 -37.95 -6.83 -6.83
CA GLU A 24 -38.54 -7.75 -5.87
C GLU A 24 -38.90 -9.07 -6.58
N THR A 25 -38.29 -10.17 -6.16
CA THR A 25 -38.70 -11.53 -6.57
C THR A 25 -38.92 -12.37 -5.32
N THR A 26 -40.09 -13.01 -5.27
CA THR A 26 -40.59 -13.74 -4.10
C THR A 26 -39.78 -15.00 -3.82
N GLU A 27 -39.34 -15.15 -2.58
CA GLU A 27 -38.82 -16.41 -2.06
C GLU A 27 -39.89 -17.51 -2.06
N LYS A 28 -39.43 -18.76 -2.10
CA LYS A 28 -40.21 -19.96 -1.82
C LYS A 28 -39.33 -20.96 -1.09
N ASP A 29 -39.91 -21.60 -0.10
CA ASP A 29 -39.26 -22.52 0.81
C ASP A 29 -38.83 -23.81 0.08
N VAL A 30 -37.63 -24.29 0.40
CA VAL A 30 -37.19 -25.68 0.19
C VAL A 30 -36.45 -26.09 1.46
N GLU A 31 -36.78 -27.27 1.97
CA GLU A 31 -36.39 -27.74 3.31
C GLU A 31 -34.91 -28.18 3.37
N GLU A 32 -34.35 -28.15 4.58
CA GLU A 32 -33.08 -28.77 4.92
C GLU A 32 -33.20 -30.29 4.90
N ASP A 33 -32.12 -30.99 4.54
CA ASP A 33 -32.02 -32.46 4.72
C ASP A 33 -30.57 -32.79 5.14
N GLU A 34 -30.36 -32.95 6.45
CA GLU A 34 -29.07 -33.39 7.00
C GLU A 34 -28.80 -34.84 6.63
N ASN A 35 -27.57 -35.18 6.19
CA ASN A 35 -27.04 -36.54 6.29
C ASN A 35 -25.51 -36.53 6.21
N GLY A 36 -24.85 -36.44 7.38
CA GLY A 36 -23.42 -36.68 7.49
C GLY A 36 -23.09 -38.17 7.55
N VAL A 37 -22.00 -38.59 6.91
CA VAL A 37 -21.37 -39.89 7.18
C VAL A 37 -19.86 -39.70 7.27
N ASP A 38 -19.31 -40.03 8.44
CA ASP A 38 -17.88 -40.00 8.75
C ASP A 38 -17.18 -41.28 8.24
N PHE A 39 -15.95 -41.17 7.73
CA PHE A 39 -14.98 -42.26 7.92
C PHE A 39 -13.51 -41.83 7.81
N LEU A 40 -12.70 -42.53 8.60
CA LEU A 40 -11.31 -42.25 8.92
C LEU A 40 -10.28 -42.53 7.81
N SER A 41 -9.14 -41.87 8.00
CA SER A 41 -7.80 -42.15 7.47
C SER A 41 -7.45 -43.59 7.07
N GLU A 42 -6.55 -43.71 6.10
CA GLU A 42 -5.43 -44.65 6.24
C GLU A 42 -4.14 -44.11 5.58
N ALA A 43 -2.98 -44.48 6.11
CA ALA A 43 -1.68 -44.03 5.62
C ALA A 43 -0.74 -45.23 5.43
N SER A 44 -0.01 -45.28 4.32
CA SER A 44 1.12 -46.22 4.19
C SER A 44 2.22 -45.73 3.25
N SER A 45 3.43 -45.80 3.76
CA SER A 45 4.73 -45.74 3.09
C SER A 45 5.57 -46.88 3.71
N PRO A 46 6.77 -47.21 3.21
CA PRO A 46 7.31 -47.11 1.85
C PRO A 46 7.83 -48.50 1.36
N SER A 47 8.46 -48.57 0.19
CA SER A 47 9.54 -49.56 -0.05
C SER A 47 10.56 -49.06 -1.08
N SER A 48 11.77 -49.60 -1.02
CA SER A 48 12.96 -49.16 -1.76
C SER A 48 13.84 -50.35 -2.18
N ILE A 49 14.68 -50.16 -3.20
CA ILE A 49 15.89 -50.93 -3.62
C ILE A 49 16.37 -50.23 -4.92
N GLU A 50 17.53 -49.57 -4.99
CA GLU A 50 18.94 -50.04 -4.99
C GLU A 50 19.41 -50.71 -6.30
N ASP A 51 20.10 -49.94 -7.15
CA ASP A 51 21.51 -50.13 -7.58
C ASP A 51 21.96 -48.83 -8.32
N ARG A 52 23.12 -48.19 -8.09
CA ARG A 52 24.53 -48.60 -8.26
C ARG A 52 24.90 -48.95 -9.72
N SER A 53 26.05 -48.57 -10.28
CA SER A 53 27.13 -47.67 -9.83
C SER A 53 28.15 -47.36 -10.95
N PHE A 54 29.05 -46.40 -10.68
CA PHE A 54 30.43 -46.13 -11.19
C PHE A 54 30.67 -44.88 -12.07
N PHE A 55 31.85 -44.21 -12.09
CA PHE A 55 32.85 -43.81 -11.06
C PHE A 55 34.02 -43.05 -11.74
N LYS A 56 34.35 -41.80 -11.31
CA LYS A 56 35.70 -41.13 -11.31
C LYS A 56 35.52 -39.61 -11.09
N ARG A 57 36.11 -39.01 -10.04
CA ARG A 57 37.51 -38.49 -9.90
C ARG A 57 37.83 -37.38 -10.91
N ARG A 58 38.37 -36.21 -10.52
CA ARG A 58 39.10 -35.74 -9.31
C ARG A 58 38.44 -34.44 -8.76
N LYS A 59 38.57 -33.94 -7.51
CA LYS A 59 39.54 -33.99 -6.38
C LYS A 59 40.87 -33.20 -6.53
N SER A 60 40.85 -31.98 -5.98
CA SER A 60 41.93 -31.31 -5.21
C SER A 60 41.20 -30.32 -4.27
N ASP A 61 41.31 -30.31 -2.94
CA ASP A 61 42.47 -30.44 -2.03
C ASP A 61 43.22 -29.09 -1.98
N ASP A 62 43.50 -28.44 -0.84
CA ASP A 62 43.70 -28.88 0.58
C ASP A 62 42.75 -28.09 1.56
N GLU A 63 42.37 -28.47 2.80
CA GLU A 63 43.08 -28.99 4.03
C GLU A 63 43.93 -27.88 4.74
N GLU A 64 44.12 -27.75 6.07
CA GLU A 64 43.68 -28.34 7.40
C GLU A 64 43.30 -27.13 8.36
N ASP A 65 43.05 -27.09 9.70
CA ASP A 65 43.08 -27.93 10.95
C ASP A 65 41.62 -28.14 11.52
N GLU A 66 41.18 -28.74 12.66
CA GLU A 66 41.64 -29.27 14.00
C GLU A 66 41.74 -28.29 15.23
N GLU A 67 41.40 -28.62 16.52
CA GLU A 67 40.93 -29.88 17.21
C GLU A 67 39.48 -29.80 17.83
N ASP A 68 39.03 -29.88 19.11
CA ASP A 68 39.52 -29.96 20.54
C ASP A 68 38.35 -30.44 21.52
N GLU A 69 38.56 -30.68 22.85
CA GLU A 69 37.55 -31.08 23.90
C GLU A 69 37.49 -30.11 25.14
N GLU A 70 36.65 -30.15 26.20
CA GLU A 70 35.47 -30.94 26.72
C GLU A 70 34.32 -29.90 27.03
N GLY A 71 33.33 -30.00 27.95
CA GLY A 71 33.06 -31.03 28.95
C GLY A 71 31.91 -30.86 29.96
N SER A 72 31.62 -32.01 30.59
CA SER A 72 31.05 -32.30 31.91
C SER A 72 30.03 -31.37 32.64
N LYS A 73 28.79 -31.91 32.72
CA LYS A 73 28.00 -32.22 33.96
C LYS A 73 27.33 -31.12 34.81
N ARG A 74 25.99 -31.11 34.73
CA ARG A 74 24.96 -31.21 35.82
C ARG A 74 25.33 -30.78 37.25
N PHE A 75 24.41 -30.01 37.86
CA PHE A 75 23.92 -30.26 39.23
C PHE A 75 22.39 -30.03 39.35
N LYS A 76 21.77 -30.55 40.42
CA LYS A 76 20.38 -30.29 40.86
C LYS A 76 20.34 -28.99 41.70
N ALA A 77 19.34 -28.10 41.64
CA ALA A 77 17.87 -28.21 41.81
C ALA A 77 17.43 -28.10 43.28
N ASP A 78 16.61 -27.07 43.54
CA ASP A 78 15.64 -26.77 44.62
C ASP A 78 14.78 -25.65 43.97
N LEU A 79 13.44 -25.67 43.82
CA LEU A 79 12.30 -26.02 44.69
C LEU A 79 12.14 -25.11 45.91
N ASP A 80 11.29 -24.10 45.74
CA ASP A 80 10.30 -23.63 46.71
C ASP A 80 9.00 -23.36 45.91
N ASP A 81 7.85 -23.71 46.47
CA ASP A 81 6.53 -23.53 45.86
C ASP A 81 5.92 -22.16 46.23
N ASP A 82 4.96 -21.69 45.41
CA ASP A 82 3.83 -20.87 45.85
C ASP A 82 2.69 -21.07 44.84
N GLU A 83 1.69 -21.86 45.25
CA GLU A 83 0.34 -21.96 44.66
C GLU A 83 -0.43 -20.64 44.99
N GLU A 84 -1.54 -20.22 44.37
CA GLU A 84 -2.49 -20.85 43.44
C GLU A 84 -3.24 -19.74 42.64
N GLU A 85 -4.49 -20.01 42.22
CA GLU A 85 -5.48 -19.13 41.56
C GLU A 85 -5.37 -19.02 40.01
N ASP A 86 -5.85 -20.08 39.36
CA ASP A 86 -6.43 -20.01 38.01
C ASP A 86 -7.81 -19.30 38.07
N ASP A 87 -8.01 -18.25 37.27
CA ASP A 87 -9.32 -17.72 36.91
C ASP A 87 -9.51 -17.91 35.39
N ASP A 88 -10.37 -18.88 35.01
CA ASP A 88 -10.92 -18.98 33.65
C ASP A 88 -11.98 -17.87 33.48
N ASP A 89 -11.77 -16.94 32.54
CA ASP A 89 -12.75 -15.92 32.13
C ASP A 89 -12.83 -15.93 30.59
N ASP A 90 -14.02 -16.17 30.03
CA ASP A 90 -14.23 -16.47 28.60
C ASP A 90 -13.96 -15.25 27.67
N GLU A 91 -13.25 -15.47 26.55
CA GLU A 91 -13.08 -14.47 25.48
C GLU A 91 -14.35 -14.38 24.59
N GLU A 92 -15.41 -13.71 25.06
CA GLU A 92 -16.56 -13.33 24.20
C GLU A 92 -16.23 -12.10 23.32
N GLU A 93 -16.33 -12.26 21.99
CA GLU A 93 -16.07 -11.20 21.00
C GLU A 93 -17.27 -10.23 20.83
N GLU A 94 -17.32 -9.14 21.60
CA GLU A 94 -18.33 -8.07 21.39
C GLU A 94 -17.91 -7.04 20.31
N GLU A 95 -18.35 -7.22 19.06
CA GLU A 95 -18.38 -6.14 18.05
C GLU A 95 -19.57 -5.18 18.27
N GLU A 96 -19.38 -4.11 19.05
CA GLU A 96 -20.43 -3.07 19.21
C GLU A 96 -20.52 -2.09 18.01
N ASP A 97 -21.62 -2.21 17.26
CA ASP A 97 -21.98 -1.37 16.11
C ASP A 97 -22.51 0.04 16.49
N TYR A 98 -21.73 1.09 16.21
CA TYR A 98 -22.12 2.49 16.40
C TYR A 98 -22.98 3.09 15.25
N THR A 99 -24.14 2.50 14.93
CA THR A 99 -25.06 3.00 13.86
C THR A 99 -26.36 3.69 14.31
N ARG A 100 -26.48 4.22 15.55
CA ARG A 100 -27.79 4.73 16.03
C ARG A 100 -27.88 6.07 16.79
N ILE A 101 -27.59 7.19 16.11
CA ILE A 101 -28.29 8.48 16.39
C ILE A 101 -28.67 9.18 15.08
N LYS A 102 -29.91 8.97 14.61
CA LYS A 102 -30.64 9.79 13.63
C LYS A 102 -32.14 9.63 13.88
N GLN A 103 -32.92 10.65 13.46
CA GLN A 103 -34.32 10.91 13.86
C GLN A 103 -34.39 11.40 15.34
N GLU A 104 -35.11 12.47 15.68
CA GLU A 104 -35.99 13.35 14.89
C GLU A 104 -35.65 14.84 15.10
N ASP A 105 -35.77 15.63 14.04
CA ASP A 105 -36.37 16.97 14.02
C ASP A 105 -36.35 17.49 12.56
N ASP A 106 -37.49 17.93 12.04
CA ASP A 106 -37.67 18.36 10.63
C ASP A 106 -38.37 19.73 10.55
N PHE A 107 -38.21 20.42 9.41
CA PHE A 107 -38.72 21.77 9.10
C PHE A 107 -38.34 22.86 10.13
N THR A 108 -37.30 23.64 9.83
CA THR A 108 -37.55 24.83 8.99
C THR A 108 -36.33 25.27 8.20
N LYS A 109 -36.58 25.73 6.96
CA LYS A 109 -35.54 26.07 5.99
C LYS A 109 -35.70 27.51 5.52
N ASP A 110 -34.89 28.42 6.07
CA ASP A 110 -34.65 29.74 5.50
C ASP A 110 -33.13 30.04 5.47
N SER A 111 -32.76 31.13 4.81
CA SER A 111 -31.56 31.21 3.99
C SER A 111 -30.50 32.18 4.54
N THR A 112 -29.53 31.62 5.27
CA THR A 112 -28.22 32.25 5.48
C THR A 112 -27.08 31.28 5.18
N LEU A 113 -26.66 31.25 3.91
CA LEU A 113 -25.43 30.56 3.49
C LEU A 113 -24.21 31.33 4.00
N THR A 114 -23.76 31.01 5.21
CA THR A 114 -22.39 31.31 5.64
C THR A 114 -21.51 30.12 5.33
N ASP A 115 -20.47 30.32 4.50
CA ASP A 115 -19.46 29.30 4.16
C ASP A 115 -18.57 28.97 5.37
N SER A 116 -19.09 28.16 6.29
CA SER A 116 -18.32 27.54 7.37
C SER A 116 -17.48 26.41 6.79
N VAL A 117 -16.31 26.76 6.23
CA VAL A 117 -15.29 25.78 5.81
C VAL A 117 -15.00 24.84 6.99
N ASP A 118 -15.37 23.56 6.84
CA ASP A 118 -15.22 22.52 7.87
C ASP A 118 -13.77 22.44 8.35
N ARG A 119 -13.51 23.04 9.51
CA ARG A 119 -12.20 23.00 10.15
C ARG A 119 -12.02 21.62 10.78
N LYS A 120 -11.48 20.67 10.02
CA LYS A 120 -11.01 19.38 10.53
C LYS A 120 -9.73 19.55 11.37
N GLU A 121 -9.87 20.29 12.46
CA GLU A 121 -8.85 20.48 13.48
C GLU A 121 -8.60 19.14 14.18
N THR A 122 -7.33 18.79 14.36
CA THR A 122 -7.00 17.53 15.06
C THR A 122 -7.24 17.68 16.57
N PRO A 123 -7.55 16.60 17.31
CA PRO A 123 -7.70 16.65 18.77
C PRO A 123 -6.52 17.32 19.48
N ALA A 124 -5.29 17.08 18.99
CA ALA A 124 -4.08 17.76 19.46
C ALA A 124 -4.14 19.29 19.41
N MET A 125 -4.65 19.87 18.31
CA MET A 125 -4.79 21.31 18.13
C MET A 125 -5.90 21.91 18.99
N MET A 126 -6.97 21.14 19.27
CA MET A 126 -8.02 21.54 20.20
C MET A 126 -7.52 21.51 21.65
N GLU A 127 -6.77 20.47 22.06
CA GLU A 127 -6.15 20.41 23.40
C GLU A 127 -5.11 21.52 23.64
N GLU A 128 -4.35 21.93 22.62
CA GLU A 128 -3.43 23.08 22.73
C GLU A 128 -4.22 24.39 22.90
N ARG A 129 -5.28 24.61 22.12
CA ARG A 129 -6.13 25.82 22.24
C ARG A 129 -6.83 25.90 23.60
N LEU A 130 -7.22 24.76 24.17
CA LEU A 130 -7.76 24.66 25.53
C LEU A 130 -6.65 24.76 26.62
N GLY A 131 -5.38 24.82 26.22
CA GLY A 131 -4.23 24.90 27.12
C GLY A 131 -4.01 23.65 27.97
N LEU A 132 -4.58 22.51 27.58
CA LEU A 132 -4.45 21.22 28.29
C LEU A 132 -3.09 20.58 28.02
N VAL A 133 -2.62 20.68 26.78
CA VAL A 133 -1.26 20.32 26.37
C VAL A 133 -0.44 21.56 26.01
N GLU A 134 0.88 21.44 26.18
CA GLU A 134 1.87 22.43 25.78
C GLU A 134 3.07 21.73 25.15
N VAL A 135 3.71 22.39 24.18
CA VAL A 135 4.94 21.91 23.53
C VAL A 135 6.10 22.75 24.03
N ARG A 136 7.09 22.13 24.69
CA ARG A 136 8.29 22.80 25.18
C ARG A 136 9.55 22.19 24.55
N ILE A 137 10.54 23.03 24.27
CA ILE A 137 11.90 22.57 23.99
C ILE A 137 12.62 22.36 25.32
N VAL A 138 13.33 21.24 25.45
CA VAL A 138 14.13 20.89 26.64
C VAL A 138 15.51 20.39 26.20
N GLU A 139 16.52 20.78 26.97
CA GLU A 139 17.93 20.44 26.78
C GLU A 139 18.59 20.23 28.16
N ASN A 140 19.77 19.61 28.22
CA ASN A 140 20.44 19.32 29.49
C ASN A 140 21.19 20.56 30.05
N ASP A 141 20.41 21.56 30.44
CA ASP A 141 20.80 22.76 31.19
C ASP A 141 21.23 22.48 32.65
N GLY A 142 20.80 21.34 33.21
CA GLY A 142 20.95 20.98 34.62
C GLY A 142 19.80 21.45 35.52
N SER A 143 18.73 22.01 34.95
CA SER A 143 17.51 22.40 35.68
C SER A 143 16.72 21.16 36.12
N ARG A 144 16.10 21.25 37.30
CA ARG A 144 15.23 20.19 37.82
C ARG A 144 14.02 19.93 36.92
N GLU A 145 13.44 20.98 36.32
CA GLU A 145 12.29 20.83 35.42
C GLU A 145 12.69 20.13 34.12
N SER A 146 13.75 20.61 33.47
CA SER A 146 14.32 20.01 32.25
C SER A 146 14.69 18.54 32.49
N MET A 147 15.32 18.22 33.63
CA MET A 147 15.64 16.83 34.00
C MET A 147 14.40 15.95 34.22
N ILE A 148 13.32 16.46 34.82
CA ILE A 148 12.05 15.72 34.95
C ILE A 148 11.47 15.41 33.56
N LEU A 149 11.45 16.39 32.66
CA LEU A 149 10.90 16.25 31.31
C LEU A 149 11.74 15.32 30.43
N LEU A 150 13.07 15.44 30.48
CA LEU A 150 14.00 14.52 29.81
C LEU A 150 13.91 13.08 30.37
N THR A 151 13.70 12.92 31.68
CA THR A 151 13.44 11.59 32.29
C THR A 151 12.13 11.00 31.78
N GLY A 152 11.06 11.81 31.68
CA GLY A 152 9.78 11.40 31.09
C GLY A 152 9.92 10.95 29.64
N LEU A 153 10.63 11.74 28.82
CA LEU A 153 10.94 11.40 27.43
C LEU A 153 11.75 10.10 27.31
N LYS A 154 12.84 9.97 28.07
CA LYS A 154 13.65 8.74 28.15
C LYS A 154 12.76 7.52 28.40
N ASN A 155 11.87 7.60 29.40
CA ASN A 155 11.01 6.48 29.77
C ASN A 155 9.98 6.12 28.67
N ILE A 156 9.54 7.10 27.86
CA ILE A 156 8.69 6.85 26.69
C ILE A 156 9.50 6.20 25.57
N PHE A 157 10.66 6.76 25.21
CA PHE A 157 11.54 6.17 24.19
C PHE A 157 11.94 4.74 24.54
N GLN A 158 12.30 4.46 25.81
CA GLN A 158 12.63 3.11 26.29
C GLN A 158 11.47 2.10 26.25
N LYS A 159 10.21 2.56 26.22
CA LYS A 159 9.03 1.69 26.04
C LYS A 159 8.60 1.54 24.58
N GLN A 160 8.76 2.58 23.78
CA GLN A 160 8.28 2.62 22.39
C GLN A 160 9.33 2.16 21.36
N LEU A 161 10.61 2.09 21.73
CA LEU A 161 11.71 1.66 20.86
C LEU A 161 12.46 0.46 21.47
N PRO A 162 11.82 -0.73 21.58
CA PRO A 162 12.41 -1.90 22.26
C PRO A 162 13.70 -2.42 21.60
N LYS A 163 13.88 -2.18 20.29
CA LYS A 163 15.11 -2.48 19.54
C LYS A 163 16.32 -1.64 19.96
N MET A 164 16.12 -0.52 20.68
CA MET A 164 17.18 0.43 21.03
C MET A 164 17.65 0.21 22.48
N PRO A 165 18.96 0.03 22.75
CA PRO A 165 19.46 -0.21 24.09
C PRO A 165 19.08 0.90 25.07
N LYS A 166 18.56 0.52 26.24
CA LYS A 166 18.05 1.44 27.27
C LYS A 166 19.09 2.50 27.69
N GLU A 167 20.35 2.10 27.80
CA GLU A 167 21.47 2.98 28.13
C GLU A 167 21.82 3.95 26.99
N TYR A 168 21.75 3.50 25.74
CA TYR A 168 21.99 4.33 24.55
C TYR A 168 20.98 5.46 24.45
N ILE A 169 19.69 5.16 24.65
CA ILE A 169 18.62 6.16 24.75
C ILE A 169 18.92 7.17 25.86
N ALA A 170 19.23 6.70 27.07
CA ALA A 170 19.51 7.58 28.19
C ALA A 170 20.72 8.50 27.94
N ARG A 171 21.80 7.96 27.36
CA ARG A 171 23.03 8.71 27.05
C ARG A 171 22.78 9.83 26.04
N LEU A 172 21.96 9.61 25.02
CA LEU A 172 21.65 10.64 24.01
C LEU A 172 20.59 11.64 24.48
N VAL A 173 19.56 11.22 25.22
CA VAL A 173 18.53 12.13 25.76
C VAL A 173 19.11 13.12 26.79
N TYR A 174 20.17 12.74 27.51
CA TYR A 174 20.90 13.64 28.42
C TYR A 174 22.17 14.27 27.81
N ASP A 175 22.47 14.05 26.52
CA ASP A 175 23.63 14.66 25.86
C ASP A 175 23.34 16.15 25.56
N ARG A 176 24.24 17.05 25.98
CA ARG A 176 24.10 18.51 25.78
C ARG A 176 24.10 18.97 24.33
N ASN A 177 24.57 18.12 23.41
CA ASN A 177 24.52 18.38 21.96
C ASN A 177 23.15 18.04 21.35
N HIS A 178 22.28 17.36 22.10
CA HIS A 178 20.94 16.97 21.66
C HIS A 178 19.89 17.87 22.31
N LYS A 179 18.86 18.21 21.54
CA LYS A 179 17.70 18.96 22.00
C LYS A 179 16.47 18.09 21.82
N SER A 180 15.55 18.14 22.77
CA SER A 180 14.30 17.39 22.66
C SER A 180 13.11 18.34 22.69
N ILE A 181 12.14 18.08 21.82
CA ILE A 181 10.84 18.75 21.84
C ILE A 181 9.84 17.82 22.54
N ALA A 182 9.35 18.26 23.70
CA ALA A 182 8.46 17.50 24.57
C ALA A 182 7.02 18.01 24.44
N LEU A 183 6.08 17.08 24.24
CA LEU A 183 4.65 17.34 24.43
C LEU A 183 4.26 16.98 25.86
N ILE A 184 3.72 17.95 26.59
CA ILE A 184 3.41 17.86 28.01
C ILE A 184 1.91 18.11 28.19
N ARG A 185 1.20 17.25 28.93
CA ARG A 185 -0.14 17.54 29.45
C ARG A 185 -0.02 18.01 30.90
N LYS A 186 -0.76 19.06 31.25
CA LYS A 186 -0.72 19.63 32.60
C LYS A 186 -1.20 18.60 33.65
N PRO A 187 -0.64 18.60 34.88
CA PRO A 187 0.34 19.56 35.40
C PRO A 187 1.77 19.38 34.88
N MET A 188 2.25 18.15 34.66
CA MET A 188 3.63 17.90 34.17
C MET A 188 3.83 16.50 33.54
N LYS A 189 2.79 15.90 32.94
CA LYS A 189 2.86 14.55 32.33
C LYS A 189 3.36 14.62 30.90
N VAL A 190 4.53 14.05 30.60
CA VAL A 190 5.01 13.92 29.21
C VAL A 190 4.14 12.90 28.45
N ILE A 191 3.68 13.27 27.25
CA ILE A 191 2.95 12.38 26.31
C ILE A 191 3.91 11.74 25.30
N GLY A 192 4.89 12.51 24.81
CA GLY A 192 5.80 12.09 23.77
C GLY A 192 6.77 13.20 23.37
N GLY A 193 7.63 12.91 22.40
CA GLY A 193 8.60 13.89 21.90
C GLY A 193 9.43 13.42 20.71
N ILE A 194 10.21 14.36 20.20
CA ILE A 194 11.28 14.12 19.24
C ILE A 194 12.60 14.57 19.87
N CYS A 195 13.60 13.70 19.88
CA CYS A 195 14.99 14.03 20.19
C CYS A 195 15.74 14.26 18.88
N TYR A 196 16.40 15.40 18.74
CA TYR A 196 17.14 15.79 17.54
C TYR A 196 18.48 16.44 17.87
N ARG A 197 19.40 16.39 16.90
CA ARG A 197 20.74 16.98 16.98
C ARG A 197 20.91 17.99 15.83
N PRO A 198 20.98 19.30 16.11
CA PRO A 198 21.17 20.33 15.08
C PRO A 198 22.63 20.40 14.62
N PHE A 199 22.84 20.50 13.30
CA PHE A 199 24.14 20.67 12.65
C PHE A 199 24.12 21.97 11.82
N GLU A 200 24.32 23.11 12.50
CA GLU A 200 24.04 24.44 11.93
C GLU A 200 25.00 24.82 10.78
N GLU A 201 26.27 24.38 10.83
CA GLU A 201 27.25 24.63 9.76
C GLU A 201 26.91 23.84 8.48
N GLN A 202 26.37 22.65 8.63
CA GLN A 202 26.04 21.72 7.54
C GLN A 202 24.61 21.94 6.98
N GLU A 203 23.82 22.80 7.64
CA GLU A 203 22.42 23.16 7.35
C GLU A 203 21.37 22.03 7.51
N PHE A 204 21.66 21.01 8.32
CA PHE A 204 20.74 19.90 8.61
C PHE A 204 20.53 19.64 10.11
N ALA A 205 19.52 18.84 10.45
CA ALA A 205 19.37 18.24 11.77
C ALA A 205 19.13 16.73 11.65
N GLU A 206 19.75 15.97 12.54
CA GLU A 206 19.51 14.53 12.72
C GLU A 206 18.33 14.35 13.68
N ILE A 207 17.28 13.62 13.27
CA ILE A 207 16.23 13.15 14.18
C ILE A 207 16.68 11.77 14.68
N VAL A 208 16.91 11.70 16.00
CA VAL A 208 17.49 10.52 16.68
C VAL A 208 16.38 9.63 17.22
N PHE A 209 15.37 10.22 17.88
CA PHE A 209 14.22 9.49 18.40
C PHE A 209 12.92 10.26 18.12
N CYS A 210 11.84 9.54 17.81
CA CYS A 210 10.50 10.09 17.64
C CYS A 210 9.49 9.10 18.21
N ALA A 211 8.81 9.43 19.32
CA ALA A 211 7.87 8.51 19.97
C ALA A 211 6.78 9.23 20.78
N ILE A 212 5.62 8.60 20.88
CA ILE A 212 4.46 9.01 21.67
C ILE A 212 3.97 7.79 22.46
N ALA A 213 3.56 7.98 23.71
CA ALA A 213 3.02 6.91 24.55
C ALA A 213 1.77 6.28 23.90
N SER A 214 1.69 4.93 23.89
CA SER A 214 0.64 4.16 23.20
C SER A 214 -0.79 4.65 23.49
N THR A 215 -1.08 5.01 24.75
CA THR A 215 -2.38 5.53 25.22
C THR A 215 -2.84 6.83 24.56
N GLU A 216 -1.96 7.51 23.82
CA GLU A 216 -2.22 8.77 23.14
C GLU A 216 -1.88 8.71 21.64
N GLN A 217 -1.60 7.52 21.10
CA GLN A 217 -1.39 7.35 19.65
C GLN A 217 -2.71 7.52 18.88
N VAL A 218 -2.64 7.57 17.54
CA VAL A 218 -3.75 7.85 16.59
C VAL A 218 -4.35 9.28 16.68
N LYS A 219 -4.40 9.92 17.85
CA LYS A 219 -4.95 11.28 18.10
C LYS A 219 -4.26 12.46 17.36
N GLY A 220 -3.27 12.18 16.51
CA GLY A 220 -2.62 13.18 15.64
C GLY A 220 -1.39 13.89 16.22
N TYR A 221 -1.05 13.68 17.49
CA TYR A 221 0.07 14.38 18.15
C TYR A 221 1.42 14.26 17.42
N GLY A 222 1.67 13.19 16.66
CA GLY A 222 2.93 13.02 15.91
C GLY A 222 3.10 14.10 14.83
N SER A 223 2.11 14.25 13.94
CA SER A 223 2.09 15.30 12.92
C SER A 223 2.12 16.70 13.53
N PHE A 224 1.39 16.90 14.63
CA PHE A 224 1.37 18.15 15.38
C PHE A 224 2.76 18.51 15.91
N LEU A 225 3.42 17.60 16.62
CA LEU A 225 4.75 17.78 17.22
C LEU A 225 5.84 17.94 16.14
N MET A 226 5.74 17.23 15.02
CA MET A 226 6.60 17.42 13.84
C MET A 226 6.39 18.81 13.20
N ASN A 227 5.17 19.34 13.16
CA ASN A 227 4.90 20.69 12.67
C ASN A 227 5.46 21.77 13.62
N HIS A 228 5.34 21.60 14.94
CA HIS A 228 6.02 22.47 15.91
C HIS A 228 7.54 22.43 15.76
N LEU A 229 8.14 21.25 15.56
CA LEU A 229 9.58 21.10 15.33
C LEU A 229 10.04 21.86 14.09
N LYS A 230 9.31 21.72 12.98
CA LYS A 230 9.60 22.40 11.71
C LYS A 230 9.50 23.93 11.84
N ASP A 231 8.44 24.45 12.45
CA ASP A 231 8.26 25.89 12.64
C ASP A 231 9.25 26.48 13.67
N TYR A 232 9.58 25.73 14.73
CA TYR A 232 10.60 26.12 15.70
C TYR A 232 11.98 26.25 15.05
N ILE A 233 12.46 25.21 14.36
CA ILE A 233 13.79 25.21 13.74
C ILE A 233 13.88 26.24 12.61
N SER A 234 12.84 26.37 11.78
CA SER A 234 12.79 27.37 10.71
C SER A 234 12.72 28.82 11.22
N GLY A 235 12.36 29.03 12.49
CA GLY A 235 12.35 30.33 13.15
C GLY A 235 13.65 30.69 13.88
N HIS A 236 14.41 29.69 14.36
CA HIS A 236 15.58 29.90 15.23
C HIS A 236 16.93 29.56 14.59
N SER A 237 16.96 28.77 13.52
CA SER A 237 18.20 28.30 12.89
C SER A 237 18.14 28.38 11.36
N LYS A 238 19.27 28.12 10.68
CA LYS A 238 19.40 28.10 9.21
C LYS A 238 19.19 26.71 8.60
N ILE A 239 18.84 25.73 9.42
CA ILE A 239 18.65 24.33 9.05
C ILE A 239 17.48 24.17 8.07
N LYS A 240 17.72 23.48 6.95
CA LYS A 240 16.75 23.25 5.86
C LYS A 240 16.40 21.77 5.68
N HIS A 241 17.23 20.87 6.17
CA HIS A 241 17.11 19.44 5.93
C HIS A 241 17.01 18.67 7.24
N TYR A 242 16.16 17.65 7.28
CA TYR A 242 16.12 16.66 8.35
C TYR A 242 16.57 15.33 7.80
N LEU A 243 17.49 14.66 8.49
CA LEU A 243 17.87 13.28 8.24
C LEU A 243 17.43 12.42 9.41
N THR A 244 16.94 11.22 9.13
CA THR A 244 16.53 10.24 10.16
C THR A 244 16.79 8.84 9.63
N TYR A 245 17.13 7.91 10.52
CA TYR A 245 16.95 6.49 10.25
C TYR A 245 15.57 6.07 10.75
N ALA A 246 14.75 5.49 9.88
CA ALA A 246 13.41 5.02 10.17
C ALA A 246 13.39 3.49 10.17
N ASP A 247 12.92 2.88 11.26
CA ASP A 247 12.53 1.46 11.26
C ASP A 247 11.35 1.26 10.29
N ASN A 248 11.19 0.05 9.75
CA ASN A 248 10.26 -0.26 8.68
C ASN A 248 8.82 0.20 8.98
N TYR A 249 8.35 -0.04 10.21
CA TYR A 249 7.05 0.40 10.72
C TYR A 249 6.87 1.93 10.73
N ALA A 250 7.95 2.70 10.90
CA ALA A 250 7.92 4.17 10.96
C ALA A 250 8.00 4.84 9.58
N THR A 251 8.44 4.14 8.53
CA THR A 251 8.61 4.71 7.18
C THR A 251 7.34 5.36 6.64
N GLY A 252 6.16 4.76 6.88
CA GLY A 252 4.86 5.30 6.49
C GLY A 252 4.48 6.60 7.21
N TYR A 253 4.89 6.76 8.48
CA TYR A 253 4.73 8.02 9.20
C TYR A 253 5.65 9.10 8.63
N PHE A 254 6.94 8.81 8.44
CA PHE A 254 7.89 9.77 7.89
C PHE A 254 7.52 10.20 6.46
N LYS A 255 7.07 9.28 5.60
CA LYS A 255 6.50 9.61 4.27
C LYS A 255 5.34 10.61 4.38
N LYS A 256 4.38 10.40 5.30
CA LYS A 256 3.29 11.36 5.57
C LYS A 256 3.77 12.72 6.10
N GLN A 257 4.93 12.78 6.76
CA GLN A 257 5.58 14.03 7.18
C GLN A 257 6.42 14.71 6.08
N GLY A 258 6.44 14.18 4.85
CA GLY A 258 7.23 14.73 3.74
C GLY A 258 8.71 14.34 3.76
N PHE A 259 9.04 13.17 4.31
CA PHE A 259 10.35 12.55 4.13
C PHE A 259 10.34 11.62 2.91
N THR A 260 11.42 11.65 2.12
CA THR A 260 11.71 10.72 1.01
C THR A 260 12.91 9.84 1.36
N THR A 261 13.04 8.69 0.69
CA THR A 261 14.24 7.86 0.69
C THR A 261 15.34 8.41 -0.24
N GLU A 262 15.01 9.36 -1.12
CA GLU A 262 15.97 10.01 -2.02
C GLU A 262 16.72 11.14 -1.31
N ILE A 263 17.97 10.89 -0.95
CA ILE A 263 18.84 11.88 -0.30
C ILE A 263 19.39 12.83 -1.37
N THR A 264 18.93 14.08 -1.37
CA THR A 264 19.43 15.16 -2.25
C THR A 264 20.61 15.93 -1.63
N LEU A 265 20.87 15.75 -0.33
CA LEU A 265 22.02 16.36 0.35
C LEU A 265 23.32 15.61 0.04
N ASP A 266 24.37 16.33 -0.36
CA ASP A 266 25.70 15.77 -0.62
C ASP A 266 26.16 14.90 0.56
N LYS A 267 26.55 13.65 0.25
CA LYS A 267 27.06 12.66 1.20
C LYS A 267 28.18 13.23 2.09
N ARG A 268 29.02 14.11 1.55
CA ARG A 268 30.11 14.77 2.28
C ARG A 268 29.65 15.64 3.47
N LYS A 269 28.39 16.07 3.50
CA LYS A 269 27.83 16.88 4.59
C LYS A 269 27.32 16.06 5.78
N TRP A 270 26.97 14.78 5.58
CA TRP A 270 26.24 13.99 6.59
C TRP A 270 26.86 12.63 6.92
N VAL A 271 27.60 12.02 6.01
CA VAL A 271 28.31 10.75 6.27
C VAL A 271 29.33 10.96 7.40
N GLY A 272 29.25 10.13 8.44
CA GLY A 272 30.07 10.23 9.66
C GLY A 272 29.60 11.24 10.71
N TYR A 273 28.61 12.10 10.39
CA TYR A 273 28.00 13.02 11.36
C TYR A 273 26.80 12.40 12.07
N ILE A 274 25.92 11.75 11.29
CA ILE A 274 24.75 11.00 11.78
C ILE A 274 25.15 9.62 12.31
N LYS A 275 24.23 8.94 13.01
CA LYS A 275 24.36 7.55 13.43
C LYS A 275 23.64 6.61 12.47
N ASP A 276 24.40 5.67 11.92
CA ASP A 276 23.89 4.56 11.15
C ASP A 276 23.25 3.53 12.10
N TYR A 277 22.06 3.03 11.76
CA TYR A 277 21.35 2.01 12.53
C TYR A 277 21.04 0.81 11.64
N GLU A 278 21.38 -0.38 12.11
CA GLU A 278 21.12 -1.64 11.41
C GLU A 278 19.61 -1.87 11.23
N GLY A 279 19.20 -2.28 10.02
CA GLY A 279 17.79 -2.41 9.64
C GLY A 279 17.04 -1.08 9.46
N GLY A 280 17.66 0.07 9.69
CA GLY A 280 17.04 1.38 9.51
C GLY A 280 17.12 1.88 8.06
N THR A 281 15.98 2.33 7.51
CA THR A 281 15.96 3.06 6.23
C THR A 281 16.29 4.53 6.47
N ILE A 282 17.37 5.04 5.87
CA ILE A 282 17.68 6.47 5.89
C ILE A 282 16.66 7.28 5.06
N MET A 283 16.20 8.40 5.60
CA MET A 283 15.22 9.27 4.96
C MET A 283 15.55 10.75 5.15
N GLN A 284 15.30 11.56 4.12
CA GLN A 284 15.48 13.03 4.12
C GLN A 284 14.13 13.75 4.00
N CYS A 285 13.90 14.76 4.84
CA CYS A 285 12.89 15.81 4.61
C CYS A 285 13.60 17.14 4.33
N THR A 286 13.01 17.98 3.48
CA THR A 286 13.49 19.36 3.24
C THR A 286 12.36 20.33 3.54
N THR A 287 12.64 21.38 4.31
CA THR A 287 11.63 22.41 4.64
C THR A 287 11.31 23.27 3.42
N VAL A 288 10.03 23.62 3.28
CA VAL A 288 9.58 24.59 2.28
C VAL A 288 9.74 25.98 2.89
N PRO A 289 10.57 26.87 2.33
CA PRO A 289 10.82 28.17 2.92
C PRO A 289 9.54 29.03 2.94
N LYS A 290 9.39 29.85 3.98
CA LYS A 290 8.26 30.78 4.23
C LYS A 290 6.91 30.11 4.55
N VAL A 291 6.81 28.79 4.58
CA VAL A 291 5.60 28.07 5.04
C VAL A 291 5.61 27.97 6.56
N LYS A 292 4.44 28.17 7.21
CA LYS A 292 4.22 27.82 8.62
C LYS A 292 3.44 26.51 8.70
N TYR A 293 4.11 25.44 9.14
CA TYR A 293 3.58 24.10 9.22
C TYR A 293 2.41 23.99 10.21
N LEU A 294 2.38 24.79 11.28
CA LEU A 294 1.23 24.86 12.20
C LEU A 294 -0.07 25.36 11.55
N LYS A 295 0.05 26.12 10.45
CA LYS A 295 -1.09 26.65 9.67
C LYS A 295 -1.22 25.99 8.29
N ILE A 296 -0.58 24.85 8.06
CA ILE A 296 -0.55 24.21 6.73
C ILE A 296 -1.96 23.83 6.23
N GLN A 297 -2.87 23.42 7.13
CA GLN A 297 -4.27 23.14 6.78
C GLN A 297 -5.02 24.41 6.34
N GLU A 298 -4.83 25.55 7.03
CA GLU A 298 -5.41 26.85 6.64
C GLU A 298 -4.88 27.28 5.26
N ILE A 299 -3.56 27.20 5.07
CA ILE A 299 -2.89 27.61 3.83
C ILE A 299 -3.37 26.75 2.65
N LEU A 300 -3.44 25.43 2.82
CA LEU A 300 -3.93 24.51 1.78
C LEU A 300 -5.42 24.71 1.49
N ALA A 301 -6.24 25.03 2.49
CA ALA A 301 -7.65 25.36 2.28
C ALA A 301 -7.80 26.65 1.45
N ILE A 302 -7.06 27.71 1.79
CA ILE A 302 -7.04 28.98 1.05
C ILE A 302 -6.53 28.78 -0.39
N GLN A 303 -5.46 28.00 -0.58
CA GLN A 303 -4.93 27.67 -1.91
C GLN A 303 -5.93 26.87 -2.74
N LYS A 304 -6.57 25.84 -2.16
CA LYS A 304 -7.62 25.06 -2.83
C LYS A 304 -8.80 25.95 -3.20
N GLN A 305 -9.22 26.84 -2.31
CA GLN A 305 -10.33 27.77 -2.56
C GLN A 305 -10.00 28.74 -3.71
N ALA A 306 -8.82 29.37 -3.71
CA ALA A 306 -8.41 30.28 -4.78
C ALA A 306 -8.29 29.57 -6.15
N VAL A 307 -7.82 28.31 -6.17
CA VAL A 307 -7.84 27.48 -7.38
C VAL A 307 -9.27 27.15 -7.81
N TYR A 308 -10.16 26.81 -6.87
CA TYR A 308 -11.55 26.48 -7.16
C TYR A 308 -12.35 27.70 -7.67
N GLU A 309 -12.14 28.88 -7.09
CA GLU A 309 -12.68 30.15 -7.59
C GLU A 309 -12.20 30.44 -9.01
N LYS A 310 -10.90 30.28 -9.29
CA LYS A 310 -10.37 30.50 -10.64
C LYS A 310 -10.85 29.43 -11.64
N MET A 311 -11.07 28.19 -11.20
CA MET A 311 -11.74 27.17 -12.01
C MET A 311 -13.20 27.53 -12.28
N LYS A 312 -13.93 28.11 -11.31
CA LYS A 312 -15.34 28.51 -11.42
C LYS A 312 -15.57 29.58 -12.49
N GLU A 313 -14.59 30.46 -12.74
CA GLU A 313 -14.62 31.44 -13.84
C GLU A 313 -14.59 30.79 -15.24
N HIS A 314 -14.03 29.58 -15.37
CA HIS A 314 -13.80 28.90 -16.66
C HIS A 314 -14.61 27.61 -16.84
N SER A 315 -15.15 27.03 -15.76
CA SER A 315 -15.85 25.74 -15.76
C SER A 315 -17.32 25.90 -15.37
N THR A 316 -18.22 25.48 -16.26
CA THR A 316 -19.66 25.38 -16.01
C THR A 316 -20.04 24.19 -15.11
N SER A 317 -19.09 23.34 -14.70
CA SER A 317 -19.36 22.14 -13.89
C SER A 317 -19.91 22.42 -12.47
N HIS A 318 -19.92 23.69 -12.05
CA HIS A 318 -20.54 24.14 -10.81
C HIS A 318 -22.03 24.50 -10.96
N ILE A 319 -22.57 24.49 -12.19
CA ILE A 319 -23.97 24.78 -12.49
C ILE A 319 -24.78 23.50 -12.32
N VAL A 320 -25.69 23.48 -11.35
CA VAL A 320 -26.63 22.38 -11.13
C VAL A 320 -27.87 22.61 -11.99
N TYR A 321 -27.96 21.89 -13.11
CA TYR A 321 -29.13 21.90 -13.99
C TYR A 321 -30.31 21.14 -13.35
N PRO A 322 -31.57 21.49 -13.67
CA PRO A 322 -32.73 20.73 -13.22
C PRO A 322 -32.71 19.29 -13.78
N GLY A 323 -33.32 18.35 -13.04
CA GLY A 323 -33.39 16.95 -13.43
C GLY A 323 -34.09 16.75 -14.77
N ILE A 324 -33.46 15.97 -15.67
CA ILE A 324 -33.95 15.74 -17.03
C ILE A 324 -35.19 14.84 -16.99
N GLN A 325 -36.33 15.39 -17.40
CA GLN A 325 -37.51 14.59 -17.71
C GLN A 325 -37.31 13.92 -19.08
N MET A 326 -36.96 12.64 -19.09
CA MET A 326 -36.79 11.87 -20.33
C MET A 326 -38.16 11.49 -20.90
N PRO A 327 -38.55 11.97 -22.10
CA PRO A 327 -39.74 11.49 -22.77
C PRO A 327 -39.57 10.01 -23.17
N MET A 328 -40.71 9.35 -23.38
CA MET A 328 -40.80 7.96 -23.78
C MET A 328 -41.26 7.93 -25.24
N ASN A 329 -40.44 7.34 -26.13
CA ASN A 329 -40.76 7.23 -27.55
C ASN A 329 -41.90 6.24 -27.79
N GLU A 330 -42.42 6.21 -29.01
CA GLU A 330 -43.45 5.26 -29.47
C GLU A 330 -43.02 3.78 -29.29
N GLU A 331 -41.70 3.50 -29.29
CA GLU A 331 -41.11 2.19 -28.97
C GLU A 331 -41.04 1.87 -27.46
N GLY A 332 -41.56 2.73 -26.58
CA GLY A 332 -41.45 2.60 -25.12
C GLY A 332 -40.06 2.88 -24.54
N LYS A 333 -39.04 3.12 -25.37
CA LYS A 333 -37.69 3.50 -24.93
C LYS A 333 -37.69 4.96 -24.44
N ARG A 334 -37.06 5.21 -23.29
CA ARG A 334 -36.74 6.57 -22.85
C ARG A 334 -35.54 7.08 -23.64
N CYS A 335 -35.69 8.18 -24.37
CA CYS A 335 -34.54 8.88 -24.96
C CYS A 335 -34.75 10.40 -24.93
N ILE A 336 -33.66 11.14 -25.08
CA ILE A 336 -33.67 12.58 -25.28
C ILE A 336 -32.52 12.91 -26.24
N ASP A 337 -32.74 13.86 -27.14
CA ASP A 337 -31.66 14.40 -27.97
C ASP A 337 -30.63 15.11 -27.05
N PRO A 338 -29.35 14.71 -27.04
CA PRO A 338 -28.32 15.35 -26.22
C PRO A 338 -28.18 16.86 -26.46
N TYR A 339 -28.51 17.37 -27.65
CA TYR A 339 -28.50 18.81 -27.94
C TYR A 339 -29.59 19.61 -27.19
N LEU A 340 -30.63 18.94 -26.67
CA LEU A 340 -31.67 19.56 -25.84
C LEU A 340 -31.27 19.67 -24.37
N VAL A 341 -30.19 18.99 -23.94
CA VAL A 341 -29.70 19.03 -22.56
C VAL A 341 -28.73 20.22 -22.41
N PRO A 342 -29.05 21.26 -21.62
CA PRO A 342 -28.27 22.52 -21.62
C PRO A 342 -26.79 22.32 -21.29
N GLY A 343 -26.46 21.60 -20.22
CA GLY A 343 -25.07 21.33 -19.84
C GLY A 343 -24.28 20.48 -20.84
N VAL A 344 -24.95 19.66 -21.67
CA VAL A 344 -24.29 18.89 -22.74
C VAL A 344 -23.94 19.85 -23.89
N LYS A 345 -24.92 20.64 -24.34
CA LYS A 345 -24.73 21.68 -25.37
C LYS A 345 -23.67 22.71 -24.99
N GLU A 346 -23.63 23.14 -23.73
CA GLU A 346 -22.66 24.11 -23.22
C GLU A 346 -21.25 23.52 -23.03
N SER A 347 -21.10 22.19 -22.90
CA SER A 347 -19.79 21.54 -22.76
C SER A 347 -19.02 21.39 -24.07
N GLY A 348 -19.61 21.78 -25.22
CA GLY A 348 -19.01 21.58 -26.54
C GLY A 348 -19.09 20.13 -27.04
N TRP A 349 -19.99 19.32 -26.46
CA TRP A 349 -20.23 17.94 -26.86
C TRP A 349 -20.58 17.81 -28.35
N THR A 350 -20.09 16.75 -28.97
CA THR A 350 -20.45 16.36 -30.35
C THR A 350 -20.77 14.87 -30.42
N PRO A 351 -21.63 14.45 -31.36
CA PRO A 351 -21.87 13.02 -31.63
C PRO A 351 -20.59 12.26 -32.00
N GLU A 352 -19.57 12.94 -32.55
CA GLU A 352 -18.27 12.35 -32.86
C GLU A 352 -17.47 12.01 -31.59
N MET A 353 -17.48 12.88 -30.57
CA MET A 353 -16.87 12.62 -29.26
C MET A 353 -17.60 11.48 -28.53
N ASP A 354 -18.93 11.42 -28.65
CA ASP A 354 -19.73 10.34 -28.07
C ASP A 354 -19.47 9.01 -28.77
N ALA A 355 -19.50 8.99 -30.10
CA ALA A 355 -19.15 7.82 -30.91
C ALA A 355 -17.69 7.36 -30.72
N LEU A 356 -16.77 8.25 -30.33
CA LEU A 356 -15.41 7.89 -29.93
C LEU A 356 -15.39 7.28 -28.51
N SER A 357 -16.16 7.85 -27.58
CA SER A 357 -16.26 7.42 -26.18
C SER A 357 -17.01 6.09 -26.00
N ASN A 358 -17.92 5.78 -26.92
CA ASN A 358 -18.75 4.57 -26.94
C ASN A 358 -18.20 3.48 -27.87
N ARG A 359 -16.99 3.66 -28.44
CA ARG A 359 -16.26 2.53 -29.05
C ARG A 359 -15.96 1.49 -27.96
N PRO A 360 -16.19 0.19 -28.21
CA PRO A 360 -15.69 -0.84 -27.31
C PRO A 360 -14.16 -0.71 -27.26
N ARG A 361 -13.60 -0.66 -26.06
CA ARG A 361 -12.15 -0.47 -25.86
C ARG A 361 -11.33 -1.63 -26.44
N HIS A 362 -11.91 -2.82 -26.42
CA HIS A 362 -11.29 -4.08 -26.77
C HIS A 362 -12.16 -4.85 -27.80
N PRO A 363 -11.60 -5.78 -28.58
CA PRO A 363 -12.35 -6.64 -29.50
C PRO A 363 -13.44 -7.50 -28.82
N PRO A 364 -14.38 -8.07 -29.60
CA PRO A 364 -15.27 -9.12 -29.13
C PRO A 364 -14.50 -10.25 -28.44
N HIS A 365 -15.11 -10.84 -27.42
CA HIS A 365 -14.56 -11.94 -26.61
C HIS A 365 -13.26 -11.64 -25.82
N TYR A 366 -12.80 -10.38 -25.72
CA TYR A 366 -11.61 -9.99 -24.94
C TYR A 366 -11.59 -10.57 -23.51
N ASN A 367 -12.71 -10.44 -22.78
CA ASN A 367 -12.80 -10.93 -21.41
C ASN A 367 -12.68 -12.46 -21.32
N GLN A 368 -13.20 -13.18 -22.31
CA GLN A 368 -13.12 -14.64 -22.41
C GLN A 368 -11.69 -15.10 -22.74
N MET A 369 -11.02 -14.47 -23.71
CA MET A 369 -9.60 -14.74 -24.00
C MET A 369 -8.73 -14.50 -22.75
N ARG A 370 -8.93 -13.36 -22.08
CA ARG A 370 -8.26 -13.00 -20.83
C ARG A 370 -8.54 -13.99 -19.70
N HIS A 371 -9.76 -14.50 -19.56
CA HIS A 371 -10.11 -15.52 -18.58
C HIS A 371 -9.36 -16.83 -18.86
N LEU A 372 -9.38 -17.29 -20.12
CA LEU A 372 -8.70 -18.51 -20.55
C LEU A 372 -7.18 -18.43 -20.31
N VAL A 373 -6.53 -17.30 -20.58
CA VAL A 373 -5.10 -17.11 -20.25
C VAL A 373 -4.83 -17.28 -18.75
N ASN A 374 -5.68 -16.70 -17.89
CA ASN A 374 -5.53 -16.83 -16.43
C ASN A 374 -5.74 -18.28 -15.96
N GLU A 375 -6.75 -18.98 -16.49
CA GLU A 375 -7.00 -20.41 -16.20
C GLU A 375 -5.83 -21.30 -16.66
N LEU A 376 -5.28 -21.05 -17.86
CA LEU A 376 -4.12 -21.77 -18.37
C LEU A 376 -2.88 -21.49 -17.50
N ARG A 377 -2.62 -20.23 -17.12
CA ARG A 377 -1.47 -19.84 -16.30
C ARG A 377 -1.54 -20.45 -14.90
N ALA A 378 -2.73 -20.56 -14.31
CA ALA A 378 -2.97 -21.16 -12.99
C ALA A 378 -2.92 -22.72 -12.96
N HIS A 379 -3.04 -23.39 -14.11
CA HIS A 379 -3.12 -24.86 -14.15
C HIS A 379 -1.78 -25.53 -13.75
N PRO A 380 -1.73 -26.58 -12.89
CA PRO A 380 -0.48 -27.15 -12.37
C PRO A 380 0.55 -27.70 -13.40
N HIS A 381 0.15 -27.86 -14.67
CA HIS A 381 1.02 -28.27 -15.76
C HIS A 381 1.41 -27.13 -16.71
N SER A 382 1.16 -25.88 -16.33
CA SER A 382 1.52 -24.68 -17.12
C SER A 382 2.97 -24.25 -16.98
N TRP A 383 3.66 -24.65 -15.91
CA TRP A 383 5.00 -24.17 -15.54
C TRP A 383 6.05 -24.15 -16.68
N PRO A 384 6.10 -25.07 -17.67
CA PRO A 384 7.10 -24.99 -18.74
C PRO A 384 6.81 -23.91 -19.80
N PHE A 385 5.65 -23.26 -19.72
CA PHE A 385 5.11 -22.38 -20.75
C PHE A 385 4.83 -20.96 -20.24
N HIS A 386 5.25 -20.58 -19.03
CA HIS A 386 4.99 -19.24 -18.49
C HIS A 386 5.72 -18.14 -19.26
N ASP A 387 6.93 -18.43 -19.72
CA ASP A 387 7.87 -17.45 -20.26
C ASP A 387 8.55 -18.01 -21.54
N PRO A 388 9.12 -17.14 -22.40
CA PRO A 388 9.86 -17.58 -23.59
C PRO A 388 11.05 -18.49 -23.25
N VAL A 389 11.31 -19.50 -24.09
CA VAL A 389 12.47 -20.40 -23.94
C VAL A 389 13.78 -19.60 -24.07
N ASN A 390 14.65 -19.67 -23.06
CA ASN A 390 15.90 -18.91 -23.07
C ASN A 390 16.88 -19.42 -24.14
N ALA A 391 17.21 -18.56 -25.11
CA ALA A 391 18.14 -18.86 -26.20
C ALA A 391 19.57 -19.15 -25.74
N ASP A 392 20.00 -18.62 -24.59
CA ASP A 392 21.33 -18.90 -24.02
C ASP A 392 21.40 -20.30 -23.35
N GLU A 393 20.25 -20.86 -22.95
CA GLU A 393 20.14 -22.19 -22.34
C GLU A 393 19.81 -23.29 -23.37
N VAL A 394 18.98 -22.97 -24.36
CA VAL A 394 18.46 -23.91 -25.38
C VAL A 394 18.80 -23.39 -26.78
N THR A 395 20.09 -23.46 -27.12
CA THR A 395 20.72 -22.73 -28.23
C THR A 395 20.20 -23.08 -29.63
N ASP A 396 19.62 -24.26 -29.83
CA ASP A 396 19.06 -24.71 -31.11
C ASP A 396 17.52 -24.57 -31.20
N TYR A 397 16.84 -24.13 -30.12
CA TYR A 397 15.38 -24.07 -30.06
C TYR A 397 14.78 -23.25 -31.21
N TYR A 398 15.31 -22.05 -31.45
CA TYR A 398 14.85 -21.13 -32.50
C TYR A 398 15.35 -21.53 -33.91
N ASP A 399 16.31 -22.45 -34.01
CA ASP A 399 16.68 -23.09 -35.28
C ASP A 399 15.68 -24.17 -35.69
N VAL A 400 14.97 -24.80 -34.73
CA VAL A 400 13.87 -25.72 -34.98
C VAL A 400 12.52 -25.00 -35.07
N ILE A 401 12.16 -24.22 -34.04
CA ILE A 401 10.86 -23.57 -33.87
C ILE A 401 10.84 -22.18 -34.52
N LYS A 402 9.85 -21.93 -35.39
CA LYS A 402 9.76 -20.70 -36.23
C LYS A 402 8.65 -19.73 -35.85
N GLU A 403 7.62 -20.19 -35.15
CA GLU A 403 6.59 -19.34 -34.54
C GLU A 403 6.53 -19.63 -33.03
N PRO A 404 7.54 -19.20 -32.24
CA PRO A 404 7.55 -19.39 -30.80
C PRO A 404 6.35 -18.70 -30.14
N MET A 405 5.79 -19.33 -29.11
CA MET A 405 4.69 -18.78 -28.31
C MET A 405 4.75 -19.37 -26.89
N ASP A 406 4.34 -18.57 -25.91
CA ASP A 406 4.30 -18.84 -24.48
C ASP A 406 3.14 -18.08 -23.83
N LEU A 407 2.80 -18.37 -22.57
CA LEU A 407 1.66 -17.79 -21.88
C LEU A 407 1.84 -16.30 -21.55
N THR A 408 3.06 -15.79 -21.36
CA THR A 408 3.29 -14.35 -21.14
C THR A 408 3.17 -13.57 -22.44
N THR A 409 3.69 -14.10 -23.56
CA THR A 409 3.48 -13.50 -24.88
C THR A 409 1.99 -13.54 -25.26
N LEU A 410 1.30 -14.65 -24.98
CA LEU A 410 -0.15 -14.78 -25.19
C LEU A 410 -0.95 -13.77 -24.37
N GLU A 411 -0.61 -13.58 -23.09
CA GLU A 411 -1.23 -12.59 -22.19
C GLU A 411 -1.05 -11.16 -22.73
N GLN A 412 0.17 -10.83 -23.16
CA GLN A 412 0.49 -9.53 -23.77
C GLN A 412 -0.27 -9.33 -25.09
N ASN A 413 -0.42 -10.36 -25.92
CA ASN A 413 -1.16 -10.25 -27.17
C ASN A 413 -2.66 -9.99 -26.92
N VAL A 414 -3.25 -10.57 -25.86
CA VAL A 414 -4.62 -10.27 -25.43
C VAL A 414 -4.74 -8.82 -24.93
N GLU A 415 -3.95 -8.39 -23.95
CA GLU A 415 -4.03 -7.03 -23.37
C GLU A 415 -3.70 -5.91 -24.37
N ASN A 416 -2.97 -6.21 -25.45
CA ASN A 416 -2.68 -5.29 -26.56
C ASN A 416 -3.68 -5.38 -27.74
N ASP A 417 -4.82 -6.06 -27.58
CA ASP A 417 -5.88 -6.20 -28.60
C ASP A 417 -5.41 -6.82 -29.92
N THR A 418 -4.41 -7.70 -29.88
CA THR A 418 -3.79 -8.31 -31.07
C THR A 418 -4.74 -9.30 -31.77
N TYR A 419 -5.58 -9.99 -30.99
CA TYR A 419 -6.55 -10.96 -31.50
C TYR A 419 -7.89 -10.29 -31.78
N GLN A 420 -8.32 -10.30 -33.04
CA GLN A 420 -9.61 -9.75 -33.48
C GLN A 420 -10.72 -10.80 -33.46
N THR A 421 -10.38 -12.09 -33.49
CA THR A 421 -11.32 -13.20 -33.27
C THR A 421 -10.74 -14.26 -32.32
N MET A 422 -11.63 -15.07 -31.73
CA MET A 422 -11.25 -16.20 -30.87
C MET A 422 -10.40 -17.24 -31.63
N ASP A 423 -10.57 -17.41 -32.95
CA ASP A 423 -9.77 -18.35 -33.76
C ASP A 423 -8.29 -17.94 -33.87
N GLU A 424 -8.00 -16.64 -33.78
CA GLU A 424 -6.63 -16.14 -33.78
C GLU A 424 -5.94 -16.44 -32.45
N PHE A 425 -6.66 -16.25 -31.34
CA PHE A 425 -6.22 -16.62 -30.01
C PHE A 425 -6.03 -18.15 -29.85
N ILE A 426 -7.01 -18.96 -30.27
CA ILE A 426 -6.92 -20.43 -30.25
C ILE A 426 -5.69 -20.92 -31.02
N ARG A 427 -5.42 -20.35 -32.19
CA ARG A 427 -4.26 -20.71 -33.03
C ARG A 427 -2.93 -20.46 -32.34
N ASP A 428 -2.78 -19.34 -31.63
CA ASP A 428 -1.56 -19.07 -30.87
C ASP A 428 -1.47 -19.88 -29.56
N VAL A 429 -2.59 -20.19 -28.90
CA VAL A 429 -2.61 -21.17 -27.80
C VAL A 429 -2.10 -22.54 -28.28
N GLN A 430 -2.58 -23.01 -29.44
CA GLN A 430 -2.17 -24.31 -30.00
C GLN A 430 -0.67 -24.37 -30.35
N LYS A 431 -0.07 -23.26 -30.79
CA LYS A 431 1.40 -23.17 -31.00
C LYS A 431 2.19 -23.51 -29.73
N ILE A 432 1.70 -23.19 -28.54
CA ILE A 432 2.40 -23.53 -27.28
C ILE A 432 2.57 -25.06 -27.16
N PHE A 433 1.52 -25.81 -27.50
CA PHE A 433 1.51 -27.28 -27.42
C PHE A 433 2.26 -27.92 -28.60
N ASP A 434 2.05 -27.42 -29.81
CA ASP A 434 2.67 -27.96 -31.03
C ASP A 434 4.17 -27.67 -31.11
N ASN A 435 4.63 -26.48 -30.69
CA ASN A 435 6.07 -26.19 -30.57
C ASN A 435 6.71 -27.11 -29.51
N CYS A 436 6.04 -27.32 -28.37
CA CYS A 436 6.50 -28.23 -27.34
C CYS A 436 6.68 -29.66 -27.88
N ARG A 437 5.69 -30.19 -28.62
CA ARG A 437 5.76 -31.52 -29.25
C ARG A 437 6.75 -31.63 -30.42
N THR A 438 6.96 -30.53 -31.14
CA THR A 438 7.90 -30.47 -32.27
C THR A 438 9.35 -30.52 -31.80
N TYR A 439 9.66 -29.88 -30.66
CA TYR A 439 11.01 -29.87 -30.09
C TYR A 439 11.27 -31.02 -29.08
N ASN A 440 10.27 -31.42 -28.28
CA ASN A 440 10.45 -32.41 -27.21
C ASN A 440 9.86 -33.79 -27.55
N ALA A 441 10.62 -34.85 -27.27
CA ALA A 441 10.12 -36.22 -27.39
C ALA A 441 8.93 -36.50 -26.45
N GLU A 442 8.00 -37.35 -26.90
CA GLU A 442 6.72 -37.65 -26.22
C GLU A 442 6.85 -38.16 -24.77
N SER A 443 7.97 -38.79 -24.43
CA SER A 443 8.25 -39.33 -23.08
C SER A 443 8.60 -38.26 -22.04
N THR A 444 8.96 -37.05 -22.48
CA THR A 444 9.43 -35.95 -21.61
C THR A 444 8.34 -35.47 -20.64
N ASN A 445 8.76 -34.78 -19.57
CA ASN A 445 7.83 -34.04 -18.72
C ASN A 445 7.14 -32.90 -19.51
N TYR A 446 7.85 -32.27 -20.45
CA TYR A 446 7.35 -31.17 -21.29
C TYR A 446 6.18 -31.60 -22.17
N ALA A 447 6.33 -32.66 -22.96
CA ALA A 447 5.25 -33.20 -23.80
C ALA A 447 4.03 -33.67 -22.95
N ARG A 448 4.29 -34.28 -21.78
CA ARG A 448 3.23 -34.64 -20.82
C ARG A 448 2.53 -33.43 -20.19
N CYS A 449 3.20 -32.28 -20.06
CA CYS A 449 2.58 -31.04 -19.60
C CYS A 449 1.72 -30.41 -20.71
N ALA A 450 2.25 -30.33 -21.94
CA ALA A 450 1.51 -29.82 -23.11
C ALA A 450 0.19 -30.57 -23.31
N ASN A 451 0.23 -31.91 -23.43
CA ASN A 451 -0.95 -32.74 -23.68
C ASN A 451 -1.98 -32.70 -22.52
N ARG A 452 -1.58 -32.31 -21.30
CA ARG A 452 -2.50 -32.11 -20.16
C ARG A 452 -3.12 -30.71 -20.17
N LEU A 453 -2.34 -29.68 -20.48
CA LEU A 453 -2.80 -28.29 -20.53
C LEU A 453 -3.71 -28.04 -21.76
N GLU A 454 -3.37 -28.64 -22.90
CA GLU A 454 -4.18 -28.68 -24.12
C GLU A 454 -5.54 -29.32 -23.88
N LYS A 455 -5.58 -30.51 -23.25
CA LYS A 455 -6.84 -31.16 -22.92
C LYS A 455 -7.72 -30.27 -22.03
N TYR A 456 -7.11 -29.61 -21.04
CA TYR A 456 -7.82 -28.66 -20.17
C TYR A 456 -8.33 -27.43 -20.95
N PHE A 457 -7.55 -26.90 -21.89
CA PHE A 457 -7.98 -25.83 -22.79
C PHE A 457 -9.19 -26.23 -23.63
N ASP A 458 -9.15 -27.42 -24.24
CA ASP A 458 -10.24 -28.01 -25.03
C ASP A 458 -11.52 -28.18 -24.19
N GLU A 459 -11.40 -28.64 -22.95
CA GLU A 459 -12.53 -28.79 -22.02
C GLU A 459 -13.14 -27.41 -21.65
N ARG A 460 -12.30 -26.39 -21.41
CA ARG A 460 -12.76 -25.02 -21.12
C ARG A 460 -13.42 -24.38 -22.34
N LEU A 461 -12.81 -24.47 -23.51
CA LEU A 461 -13.33 -23.91 -24.76
C LEU A 461 -14.70 -24.49 -25.11
N ARG A 462 -14.89 -25.81 -24.93
CA ARG A 462 -16.18 -26.48 -25.15
C ARG A 462 -17.27 -25.91 -24.24
N VAL A 463 -17.00 -25.70 -22.95
CA VAL A 463 -17.97 -25.11 -22.01
C VAL A 463 -18.40 -23.72 -22.46
N TRP A 464 -17.48 -22.89 -22.97
CA TRP A 464 -17.84 -21.57 -23.52
C TRP A 464 -18.68 -21.69 -24.80
N THR A 465 -18.26 -22.50 -25.79
CA THR A 465 -19.01 -22.70 -27.05
C THR A 465 -20.35 -23.45 -26.89
N SER A 466 -20.68 -23.94 -25.70
CA SER A 466 -21.97 -24.60 -25.39
C SER A 466 -22.96 -23.68 -24.67
N ASN A 467 -22.58 -22.43 -24.38
CA ASN A 467 -23.37 -21.44 -23.66
C ASN A 467 -23.74 -20.20 -24.51
N GLU A 468 -23.53 -20.28 -25.84
CA GLU A 468 -24.06 -19.34 -26.85
C GLU A 468 -25.27 -19.94 -27.59
#